data_AF-A0A1I7EGJ3-F1
#
_entry.id   AF-A0A1I7EGJ3-F1
#
_cell.length_a   1.000
_cell.length_b   1.000
_cell.length_c   1.000
_cell.angle_alpha   90.00
_cell.angle_beta   90.00
_cell.angle_gamma   90.00
#
_symmetry.space_group_name_H-M   'P 1'
#
loop_
_entity.id
_entity.type
_entity.pdbx_description
1 polymer ?
#
loop_
_entity_poly.entity_id
_entity_poly.type
_entity_poly.pdbx_seq_one_letter_code
_entity_poly.pdbx_strand_id
1 'polypeptide(L)'
;MNQRFFSIRHAFDSVAKNSRALIACAALGLAGAVGTHVTTAMAQQVANSVTPAPAPNSEAALIKQGRLLAIASDCMACHTVTDKGREFAGGYGIVSPMGTIYSTNITPSRRAGIGNYTEAQFARALREGVRADGAHLYPAMPYTAYTGMTDRDVHALYTYFMKGVEPVDEVPPQTALPFPFSIRQSMIVWNLLFLKDRRFAVDPQKSEEWNRGAYLTNVLAHCSACHTPRNMLMAEDLDRGFSGAQLGPWYAPNITSDPVSGIGAWSDAEIVDYLKTGHVIGKNQAAGGMAEAVQNSLQFLSADDLHSIAVYLKSTAPIRTSGESRPAFGIAGRGGDEASLRGTSSQNNVEAPRSGAALFSGYCASCHRPDGAGSTDQSYPSLFHNTATGGLNPSNLIAAILHGVDRKVGDQHVLMPNFGDDSFVQPLTDEQIAAISNYVLQRFGNSNLTVSANDVAVARKGGQLPFLAWVQPFLPVAGIAVLAILAFGFLWGKRRSRRLTAQSSR
;
A
#
# COMPACT_ATOMS: atom_id res chain seq x y z
N MET A 1 -37.90 11.87 -4.00
CA MET A 1 -38.26 12.00 -2.57
C MET A 1 -39.07 10.76 -2.20
N ASN A 2 -38.78 10.11 -1.06
CA ASN A 2 -39.22 8.76 -0.63
C ASN A 2 -38.59 7.54 -1.30
N GLN A 3 -37.38 7.16 -0.87
CA GLN A 3 -36.89 5.76 -0.71
C GLN A 3 -35.57 5.73 0.11
N ARG A 4 -35.56 6.32 1.32
CA ARG A 4 -34.38 6.31 2.23
C ARG A 4 -34.77 6.05 3.70
N PHE A 5 -35.69 5.12 3.96
CA PHE A 5 -36.16 4.85 5.32
C PHE A 5 -36.24 3.36 5.72
N PHE A 6 -35.57 2.45 5.01
CA PHE A 6 -35.65 1.01 5.33
C PHE A 6 -34.35 0.30 5.71
N SER A 7 -33.26 1.02 6.01
CA SER A 7 -31.99 0.39 6.43
C SER A 7 -31.42 0.99 7.72
N ILE A 8 -32.25 1.08 8.77
CA ILE A 8 -31.81 1.42 10.15
C ILE A 8 -32.35 0.41 11.19
N ARG A 9 -33.19 -0.55 10.80
CA ARG A 9 -33.82 -1.50 11.75
C ARG A 9 -33.11 -2.85 11.95
N HIS A 10 -32.01 -3.13 11.22
CA HIS A 10 -31.26 -4.40 11.40
C HIS A 10 -29.95 -4.26 12.19
N ALA A 11 -29.58 -3.05 12.64
CA ALA A 11 -28.32 -2.80 13.35
C ALA A 11 -28.45 -2.81 14.89
N PHE A 12 -29.63 -3.09 15.46
CA PHE A 12 -29.85 -3.01 16.92
C PHE A 12 -30.27 -4.31 17.63
N ASP A 13 -30.41 -5.45 16.91
CA ASP A 13 -30.83 -6.72 17.53
C ASP A 13 -29.70 -7.75 17.76
N SER A 14 -28.43 -7.42 17.48
CA SER A 14 -27.29 -8.34 17.70
C SER A 14 -26.50 -8.12 19.00
N VAL A 15 -26.90 -7.15 19.84
CA VAL A 15 -26.19 -6.81 21.10
C VAL A 15 -26.91 -7.34 22.36
N ALA A 16 -28.08 -7.98 22.21
CA ALA A 16 -28.89 -8.44 23.33
C ALA A 16 -28.97 -9.97 23.50
N LYS A 17 -27.86 -10.73 23.27
CA LYS A 17 -27.87 -12.19 23.45
C LYS A 17 -26.68 -12.86 24.16
N ASN A 18 -25.68 -12.13 24.65
CA ASN A 18 -24.53 -12.74 25.36
C ASN A 18 -24.29 -12.23 26.80
N SER A 19 -25.36 -11.92 27.53
CA SER A 19 -25.30 -11.53 28.96
C SER A 19 -25.78 -12.61 29.94
N ARG A 20 -25.78 -13.89 29.51
CA ARG A 20 -26.09 -15.06 30.37
C ARG A 20 -25.11 -16.22 30.12
N ALA A 21 -23.82 -15.98 30.27
CA ALA A 21 -22.80 -17.04 30.31
C ALA A 21 -21.57 -16.67 31.16
N LEU A 22 -21.74 -15.72 32.11
CA LEU A 22 -20.64 -15.19 32.94
C LEU A 22 -20.83 -15.42 34.45
N ILE A 23 -21.75 -16.31 34.85
CA ILE A 23 -21.94 -16.71 36.25
C ILE A 23 -22.13 -18.24 36.30
N ALA A 24 -21.06 -19.01 36.04
CA ALA A 24 -21.02 -20.46 36.28
C ALA A 24 -19.60 -21.08 36.25
N CYS A 25 -18.53 -20.36 36.59
CA CYS A 25 -17.17 -20.95 36.71
C CYS A 25 -16.42 -20.54 37.99
N ALA A 26 -17.15 -20.33 39.08
CA ALA A 26 -16.56 -20.12 40.41
C ALA A 26 -17.00 -21.25 41.36
N ALA A 27 -16.60 -22.49 41.08
CA ALA A 27 -16.55 -23.62 42.02
C ALA A 27 -16.04 -24.89 41.33
N LEU A 28 -14.71 -25.03 41.17
CA LEU A 28 -14.01 -26.32 41.08
C LEU A 28 -12.51 -26.03 41.15
N GLY A 29 -12.07 -25.77 42.39
CA GLY A 29 -10.65 -25.74 42.73
C GLY A 29 -10.12 -27.15 43.03
N LEU A 30 -8.79 -27.25 42.96
CA LEU A 30 -7.93 -28.22 43.63
C LEU A 30 -8.09 -29.70 43.26
N ALA A 31 -7.43 -30.13 42.18
CA ALA A 31 -6.68 -31.39 42.12
C ALA A 31 -5.82 -31.41 40.83
N GLY A 32 -4.51 -31.58 40.95
CA GLY A 32 -3.63 -31.83 39.78
C GLY A 32 -2.32 -31.04 39.72
N ALA A 33 -1.75 -30.63 40.85
CA ALA A 33 -0.42 -30.03 40.92
C ALA A 33 0.66 -31.08 41.21
N VAL A 34 0.85 -32.08 40.32
CA VAL A 34 2.08 -32.92 40.25
C VAL A 34 2.16 -33.47 38.83
N GLY A 35 2.97 -32.90 37.93
CA GLY A 35 3.15 -33.51 36.60
C GLY A 35 3.65 -32.65 35.43
N THR A 36 4.32 -31.51 35.65
CA THR A 36 4.75 -30.63 34.53
C THR A 36 6.16 -30.05 34.71
N HIS A 37 7.13 -30.86 35.14
CA HIS A 37 8.54 -30.45 35.24
C HIS A 37 9.52 -31.30 34.39
N VAL A 38 9.05 -32.07 33.40
CA VAL A 38 9.94 -32.88 32.56
C VAL A 38 9.89 -32.54 31.05
N THR A 39 9.00 -31.65 30.59
CA THR A 39 8.86 -31.34 29.15
C THR A 39 9.54 -30.04 28.70
N THR A 40 10.10 -29.23 29.60
CA THR A 40 10.75 -27.96 29.26
C THR A 40 12.20 -28.07 28.76
N ALA A 41 12.81 -29.27 28.79
CA ALA A 41 14.20 -29.44 28.38
C ALA A 41 14.39 -29.89 26.92
N MET A 42 13.32 -30.24 26.18
CA MET A 42 13.41 -30.71 24.78
C MET A 42 12.79 -29.77 23.74
N ALA A 43 12.15 -28.68 24.16
CA ALA A 43 11.62 -27.66 23.24
C ALA A 43 12.67 -26.62 22.80
N GLN A 44 13.86 -26.63 23.39
CA GLN A 44 14.91 -25.63 23.14
C GLN A 44 15.93 -26.05 22.07
N GLN A 45 15.78 -27.23 21.47
CA GLN A 45 16.73 -27.78 20.48
C GLN A 45 16.21 -27.85 19.04
N VAL A 46 14.98 -27.40 18.75
CA VAL A 46 14.39 -27.48 17.39
C VAL A 46 14.21 -26.09 16.74
N ALA A 47 14.69 -25.02 17.37
CA ALA A 47 14.61 -23.65 16.84
C ALA A 47 15.70 -23.29 15.79
N ASN A 48 16.59 -24.22 15.44
CA ASN A 48 17.71 -23.98 14.52
C ASN A 48 17.63 -24.86 13.27
N SER A 49 16.68 -24.57 12.38
CA SER A 49 16.72 -25.10 11.01
C SER A 49 15.86 -24.29 10.04
N VAL A 50 16.09 -22.98 9.99
CA VAL A 50 16.50 -22.41 8.70
C VAL A 50 17.96 -22.79 8.62
N THR A 51 18.46 -23.40 7.54
CA THR A 51 19.90 -23.30 7.29
C THR A 51 20.11 -21.87 6.87
N PRO A 52 20.54 -20.94 7.75
CA PRO A 52 20.83 -19.61 7.28
C PRO A 52 22.01 -19.80 6.32
N ALA A 53 22.11 -19.04 5.23
CA ALA A 53 23.39 -18.93 4.54
C ALA A 53 24.49 -18.76 5.61
N PRO A 54 25.67 -19.40 5.56
CA PRO A 54 26.66 -19.29 6.63
C PRO A 54 26.85 -17.82 7.02
N ALA A 55 27.00 -17.54 8.33
CA ALA A 55 27.27 -16.18 8.78
C ALA A 55 28.42 -15.62 7.92
N PRO A 56 28.26 -14.45 7.29
CA PRO A 56 29.32 -13.91 6.46
C PRO A 56 30.56 -13.74 7.31
N ASN A 57 31.60 -14.52 7.03
CA ASN A 57 32.82 -14.57 7.83
C ASN A 57 33.70 -13.30 7.65
N SER A 58 33.26 -12.34 6.84
CA SER A 58 33.93 -11.06 6.60
C SER A 58 32.94 -9.90 6.58
N GLU A 59 33.42 -8.72 6.98
CA GLU A 59 32.65 -7.48 6.95
C GLU A 59 32.14 -7.18 5.53
N ALA A 60 32.96 -7.40 4.50
CA ALA A 60 32.57 -7.20 3.11
C ALA A 60 31.37 -8.09 2.70
N ALA A 61 31.34 -9.35 3.17
CA ALA A 61 30.22 -10.24 2.91
C ALA A 61 28.95 -9.81 3.66
N LEU A 62 29.09 -9.26 4.88
CA LEU A 62 27.98 -8.72 5.66
C LEU A 62 27.40 -7.44 5.03
N ILE A 63 28.26 -6.53 4.56
CA ILE A 63 27.86 -5.33 3.79
C ILE A 63 27.12 -5.74 2.52
N LYS A 64 27.62 -6.74 1.78
CA LYS A 64 26.95 -7.27 0.59
C LYS A 64 25.57 -7.86 0.93
N GLN A 65 25.46 -8.63 2.01
CA GLN A 65 24.18 -9.17 2.48
C GLN A 65 23.22 -8.03 2.85
N GLY A 66 23.67 -7.04 3.62
CA GLY A 66 22.86 -5.89 3.99
C GLY A 66 22.38 -5.07 2.81
N ARG A 67 23.22 -4.90 1.77
CA ARG A 67 22.82 -4.26 0.51
C ARG A 67 21.68 -5.02 -0.17
N LEU A 68 21.78 -6.34 -0.28
CA LEU A 68 20.72 -7.16 -0.89
C LEU A 68 19.42 -7.11 -0.09
N LEU A 69 19.50 -7.07 1.25
CA LEU A 69 18.33 -6.89 2.11
C LEU A 69 17.72 -5.50 1.93
N ALA A 70 18.53 -4.44 1.81
CA ALA A 70 18.04 -3.08 1.59
C ALA A 70 17.32 -2.95 0.23
N ILE A 71 17.81 -3.64 -0.79
CA ILE A 71 17.15 -3.78 -2.09
C ILE A 71 15.83 -4.55 -1.92
N ALA A 72 15.85 -5.75 -1.34
CA ALA A 72 14.65 -6.57 -1.16
C ALA A 72 13.58 -5.92 -0.28
N SER A 73 13.99 -5.04 0.63
CA SER A 73 13.12 -4.23 1.47
C SER A 73 12.75 -2.88 0.90
N ASP A 74 13.13 -2.59 -0.34
CA ASP A 74 12.74 -1.37 -1.06
C ASP A 74 13.13 -0.07 -0.30
N CYS A 75 14.23 -0.11 0.45
CA CYS A 75 14.65 1.06 1.25
C CYS A 75 14.92 2.27 0.35
N MET A 76 15.42 2.05 -0.87
CA MET A 76 15.79 3.10 -1.81
C MET A 76 14.58 3.84 -2.38
N ALA A 77 13.47 3.15 -2.67
CA ALA A 77 12.27 3.78 -3.25
C ALA A 77 11.69 4.87 -2.34
N CYS A 78 11.71 4.64 -1.03
CA CYS A 78 11.21 5.62 -0.07
C CYS A 78 12.29 6.58 0.41
N HIS A 79 13.54 6.14 0.61
CA HIS A 79 14.58 6.99 1.21
C HIS A 79 15.43 7.75 0.18
N THR A 80 15.03 7.79 -1.08
CA THR A 80 15.71 8.57 -2.13
C THR A 80 14.67 9.34 -2.93
N VAL A 81 14.92 10.62 -3.21
CA VAL A 81 14.09 11.37 -4.18
C VAL A 81 14.54 10.97 -5.58
N THR A 82 13.64 10.40 -6.38
CA THR A 82 13.92 9.98 -7.75
C THR A 82 14.50 11.13 -8.60
N ASP A 83 15.44 10.81 -9.49
CA ASP A 83 16.13 11.69 -10.46
C ASP A 83 17.02 12.82 -9.91
N LYS A 84 16.81 13.27 -8.68
CA LYS A 84 17.51 14.45 -8.12
C LYS A 84 18.09 14.25 -6.71
N GLY A 85 17.67 13.19 -6.00
CA GLY A 85 18.10 12.92 -4.64
C GLY A 85 19.38 12.08 -4.58
N ARG A 86 20.16 12.29 -3.52
CA ARG A 86 21.27 11.39 -3.16
C ARG A 86 20.71 10.13 -2.51
N GLU A 87 21.34 8.99 -2.79
CA GLU A 87 20.93 7.68 -2.31
C GLU A 87 20.73 7.71 -0.78
N PHE A 88 19.56 7.27 -0.32
CA PHE A 88 19.18 7.18 1.09
C PHE A 88 19.12 8.51 1.89
N ALA A 89 19.24 9.66 1.24
CA ALA A 89 19.23 10.98 1.88
C ALA A 89 17.84 11.44 2.37
N GLY A 90 16.79 10.68 2.08
CA GLY A 90 15.41 10.99 2.44
C GLY A 90 14.79 12.11 1.59
N GLY A 91 13.64 12.61 2.04
CA GLY A 91 12.95 13.73 1.40
C GLY A 91 11.91 13.33 0.36
N TYR A 92 11.73 12.03 0.09
CA TYR A 92 10.62 11.57 -0.73
C TYR A 92 9.30 11.83 0.00
N GLY A 93 8.38 12.54 -0.68
CA GLY A 93 7.08 12.92 -0.13
C GLY A 93 6.01 11.90 -0.48
N ILE A 94 5.60 11.10 0.50
CA ILE A 94 4.44 10.21 0.37
C ILE A 94 3.19 11.06 0.55
N VAL A 95 2.58 11.44 -0.57
CA VAL A 95 1.32 12.18 -0.57
C VAL A 95 0.22 11.27 -0.04
N SER A 96 -0.44 11.72 1.03
CA SER A 96 -1.58 11.01 1.60
C SER A 96 -2.74 11.97 1.85
N PRO A 97 -3.96 11.44 1.93
CA PRO A 97 -5.13 12.16 2.44
C PRO A 97 -4.94 12.86 3.79
N MET A 98 -3.95 12.47 4.60
CA MET A 98 -3.64 13.07 5.91
C MET A 98 -2.70 14.26 5.78
N GLY A 99 -2.13 14.50 4.60
CA GLY A 99 -0.95 15.33 4.38
C GLY A 99 0.24 14.53 3.88
N THR A 100 1.31 15.22 3.54
CA THR A 100 2.52 14.58 2.99
C THR A 100 3.43 14.09 4.11
N ILE A 101 3.81 12.81 4.05
CA ILE A 101 4.79 12.20 4.95
C ILE A 101 6.12 12.12 4.22
N TYR A 102 7.14 12.78 4.76
CA TYR A 102 8.48 12.79 4.18
C TYR A 102 9.37 11.71 4.80
N SER A 103 10.09 10.99 3.95
CA SER A 103 11.09 10.01 4.38
C SER A 103 12.31 10.69 5.02
N THR A 104 12.92 10.00 5.98
CA THR A 104 14.10 10.49 6.70
C THR A 104 15.40 10.13 5.97
N ASN A 105 16.48 10.83 6.27
CA ASN A 105 17.82 10.44 5.84
C ASN A 105 18.28 9.22 6.65
N ILE A 106 18.66 8.13 5.97
CA ILE A 106 19.15 6.88 6.61
C ILE A 106 20.60 6.57 6.27
N THR A 107 21.35 7.55 5.74
CA THR A 107 22.80 7.45 5.55
C THR A 107 23.54 7.48 6.90
N PRO A 108 24.83 7.10 6.98
CA PRO A 108 25.60 7.15 8.22
C PRO A 108 26.02 8.56 8.64
N SER A 109 25.43 9.60 8.06
CA SER A 109 25.62 10.98 8.51
C SER A 109 25.29 11.11 10.00
N ARG A 110 26.24 11.65 10.77
CA ARG A 110 26.02 11.98 12.19
C ARG A 110 25.21 13.26 12.40
N ARG A 111 25.05 14.08 11.34
CA ARG A 111 24.34 15.35 11.39
C ARG A 111 22.88 15.22 10.99
N ALA A 112 22.62 14.53 9.88
CA ALA A 112 21.30 14.45 9.28
C ALA A 112 20.73 13.03 9.21
N GLY A 113 21.59 12.01 9.22
CA GLY A 113 21.22 10.60 9.07
C GLY A 113 21.21 9.81 10.39
N ILE A 114 21.45 8.51 10.27
CA ILE A 114 21.44 7.55 11.40
C ILE A 114 22.83 7.33 12.01
N GLY A 115 23.81 8.18 11.72
CA GLY A 115 25.21 7.98 12.13
C GLY A 115 25.47 7.89 13.64
N ASN A 116 24.52 8.35 14.47
CA ASN A 116 24.56 8.24 15.93
C ASN A 116 23.63 7.14 16.49
N TYR A 117 22.94 6.39 15.64
CA TYR A 117 22.10 5.28 16.08
C TYR A 117 23.02 4.15 16.58
N THR A 118 22.66 3.54 17.70
CA THR A 118 23.11 2.19 18.02
C THR A 118 22.34 1.17 17.19
N GLU A 119 22.90 -0.02 17.01
CA GLU A 119 22.19 -1.12 16.33
C GLU A 119 20.84 -1.43 16.99
N ALA A 120 20.78 -1.38 18.33
CA ALA A 120 19.52 -1.57 19.06
C ALA A 120 18.48 -0.47 18.76
N GLN A 121 18.90 0.79 18.61
CA GLN A 121 18.01 1.88 18.19
C GLN A 121 17.55 1.70 16.74
N PHE A 122 18.43 1.24 15.85
CA PHE A 122 18.09 0.93 14.47
C PHE A 122 17.07 -0.23 14.40
N ALA A 123 17.28 -1.30 15.15
CA ALA A 123 16.35 -2.42 15.26
C ALA A 123 14.97 -1.98 15.76
N ARG A 124 14.91 -1.12 16.79
CA ARG A 124 13.65 -0.56 17.29
C ARG A 124 12.96 0.34 16.27
N ALA A 125 13.71 1.15 15.53
CA ALA A 125 13.12 1.96 14.47
C ALA A 125 12.50 1.09 13.37
N LEU A 126 13.20 0.01 12.98
CA LEU A 126 12.71 -0.91 11.95
C LEU A 126 11.51 -1.74 12.39
N ARG A 127 11.53 -2.29 13.61
CA ARG A 127 10.54 -3.28 14.05
C ARG A 127 9.42 -2.73 14.92
N GLU A 128 9.70 -1.65 15.65
CA GLU A 128 8.76 -1.07 16.62
C GLU A 128 8.24 0.31 16.17
N GLY A 129 8.81 0.86 15.11
CA GLY A 129 8.48 2.21 14.66
C GLY A 129 8.90 3.29 15.65
N VAL A 130 9.95 3.06 16.44
CA VAL A 130 10.45 4.01 17.46
C VAL A 130 11.84 4.51 17.10
N ARG A 131 11.96 5.79 16.80
CA ARG A 131 13.24 6.44 16.45
C ARG A 131 14.19 6.52 17.66
N ALA A 132 15.47 6.80 17.39
CA ALA A 132 16.48 6.95 18.45
C ALA A 132 16.19 8.08 19.44
N ASP A 133 15.46 9.12 18.99
CA ASP A 133 14.99 10.25 19.81
C ASP A 133 13.68 9.96 20.56
N GLY A 134 13.14 8.74 20.45
CA GLY A 134 11.88 8.32 21.06
C GLY A 134 10.63 8.72 20.28
N ALA A 135 10.75 9.43 19.16
CA ALA A 135 9.60 9.76 18.33
C ALA A 135 9.07 8.52 17.61
N HIS A 136 7.74 8.36 17.60
CA HIS A 136 7.10 7.30 16.82
C HIS A 136 7.03 7.65 15.34
N LEU A 137 7.25 6.63 14.51
CA LEU A 137 7.05 6.64 13.06
C LEU A 137 5.56 6.45 12.75
N TYR A 138 5.10 7.05 11.66
CA TYR A 138 3.82 6.70 11.07
C TYR A 138 3.96 5.38 10.29
N PRO A 139 2.90 4.55 10.21
CA PRO A 139 2.90 3.28 9.49
C PRO A 139 2.93 3.44 7.95
N ALA A 140 3.38 4.60 7.45
CA ALA A 140 3.87 4.76 6.09
C ALA A 140 5.24 4.06 5.90
N MET A 141 6.04 3.99 6.96
CA MET A 141 7.18 3.08 7.04
C MET A 141 6.65 1.71 7.47
N PRO A 142 6.89 0.62 6.72
CA PRO A 142 6.22 -0.67 6.94
C PRO A 142 6.84 -1.48 8.10
N TYR A 143 7.02 -0.85 9.28
CA TYR A 143 7.59 -1.52 10.46
C TYR A 143 6.73 -2.69 10.95
N THR A 144 5.42 -2.68 10.65
CA THR A 144 4.50 -3.79 10.93
C THR A 144 4.82 -5.05 10.12
N ALA A 145 5.46 -4.91 8.96
CA ALA A 145 6.02 -6.01 8.19
C ALA A 145 7.44 -6.36 8.69
N TYR A 146 8.30 -5.35 8.85
CA TYR A 146 9.70 -5.52 9.26
C TYR A 146 9.90 -6.09 10.66
N THR A 147 8.89 -6.08 11.53
CA THR A 147 8.87 -6.85 12.79
C THR A 147 9.31 -8.32 12.59
N GLY A 148 9.01 -8.88 11.40
CA GLY A 148 9.39 -10.22 11.00
C GLY A 148 10.87 -10.42 10.70
N MET A 149 11.66 -9.37 10.47
CA MET A 149 13.07 -9.48 10.11
C MET A 149 13.86 -10.18 11.21
N THR A 150 14.81 -11.04 10.86
CA THR A 150 15.67 -11.72 11.84
C THR A 150 16.73 -10.77 12.41
N ASP A 151 17.26 -11.04 13.61
CA ASP A 151 18.31 -10.18 14.22
C ASP A 151 19.57 -10.13 13.35
N ARG A 152 19.88 -11.25 12.69
CA ARG A 152 20.96 -11.32 11.72
C ARG A 152 20.75 -10.40 10.52
N ASP A 153 19.54 -10.33 9.98
CA ASP A 153 19.25 -9.47 8.83
C ASP A 153 19.27 -8.00 9.22
N VAL A 154 18.77 -7.66 10.43
CA VAL A 154 18.89 -6.31 10.98
C VAL A 154 20.36 -5.93 11.19
N HIS A 155 21.19 -6.84 11.69
CA HIS A 155 22.63 -6.61 11.85
C HIS A 155 23.33 -6.37 10.50
N ALA A 156 22.99 -7.15 9.47
CA ALA A 156 23.52 -6.98 8.13
C ALA A 156 23.09 -5.63 7.52
N LEU A 157 21.81 -5.28 7.62
CA LEU A 157 21.27 -3.99 7.19
C LEU A 157 21.97 -2.82 7.90
N TYR A 158 22.08 -2.88 9.23
CA TYR A 158 22.76 -1.86 10.02
C TYR A 158 24.23 -1.72 9.60
N THR A 159 24.94 -2.83 9.41
CA THR A 159 26.33 -2.82 8.93
C THR A 159 26.44 -2.18 7.55
N TYR A 160 25.54 -2.51 6.62
CA TYR A 160 25.50 -1.91 5.30
C TYR A 160 25.29 -0.40 5.36
N PHE A 161 24.29 0.08 6.09
CA PHE A 161 24.07 1.53 6.21
C PHE A 161 25.22 2.24 6.91
N MET A 162 25.84 1.62 7.91
CA MET A 162 26.91 2.27 8.69
C MET A 162 28.28 2.25 8.01
N LYS A 163 28.53 1.30 7.11
CA LYS A 163 29.86 1.07 6.52
C LYS A 163 29.89 0.99 5.00
N GLY A 164 28.77 0.71 4.36
CA GLY A 164 28.65 0.52 2.90
C GLY A 164 27.92 1.65 2.17
N VAL A 165 27.32 2.60 2.89
CA VAL A 165 26.61 3.76 2.32
C VAL A 165 27.40 5.03 2.56
N GLU A 166 27.49 5.88 1.54
CA GLU A 166 28.15 7.19 1.66
C GLU A 166 27.33 8.15 2.56
N PRO A 167 27.97 8.87 3.48
CA PRO A 167 27.27 9.80 4.36
C PRO A 167 26.76 11.02 3.56
N VAL A 168 25.50 11.36 3.78
CA VAL A 168 24.87 12.55 3.20
C VAL A 168 24.35 13.42 4.31
N ASP A 169 24.84 14.65 4.42
CA ASP A 169 24.41 15.56 5.48
C ASP A 169 23.20 16.44 5.10
N GLU A 170 22.47 16.11 4.05
CA GLU A 170 21.21 16.79 3.70
C GLU A 170 20.12 16.48 4.74
N VAL A 171 19.49 17.54 5.24
CA VAL A 171 18.35 17.42 6.16
C VAL A 171 17.08 17.47 5.32
N PRO A 172 16.33 16.35 5.23
CA PRO A 172 15.11 16.33 4.44
C PRO A 172 13.99 17.16 5.11
N PRO A 173 12.96 17.57 4.34
CA PRO A 173 11.76 18.17 4.91
C PRO A 173 11.14 17.31 6.02
N GLN A 174 10.61 17.97 7.04
CA GLN A 174 9.94 17.27 8.14
C GLN A 174 8.46 17.04 7.84
N THR A 175 7.95 15.88 8.25
CA THR A 175 6.52 15.58 8.20
C THR A 175 5.75 16.49 9.16
N ALA A 176 4.82 17.28 8.63
CA ALA A 176 3.94 18.16 9.39
C ALA A 176 2.47 17.88 9.02
N LEU A 177 1.88 16.90 9.69
CA LEU A 177 0.47 16.55 9.51
C LEU A 177 -0.44 17.50 10.32
N PRO A 178 -1.68 17.77 9.88
CA PRO A 178 -2.65 18.54 10.65
C PRO A 178 -3.16 17.74 11.87
N PHE A 179 -3.69 18.44 12.86
CA PHE A 179 -4.37 17.82 14.00
C PHE A 179 -5.55 16.94 13.53
N PRO A 180 -5.77 15.75 14.10
CA PRO A 180 -5.06 15.17 15.25
C PRO A 180 -3.84 14.33 14.87
N PHE A 181 -3.56 14.14 13.58
CA PHE A 181 -2.47 13.30 13.10
C PHE A 181 -1.08 13.84 13.47
N SER A 182 -0.98 15.14 13.80
CA SER A 182 0.22 15.77 14.35
C SER A 182 0.68 15.16 15.70
N ILE A 183 -0.22 14.53 16.46
CA ILE A 183 0.08 13.99 17.79
C ILE A 183 0.75 12.62 17.64
N ARG A 184 2.08 12.61 17.52
CA ARG A 184 2.85 11.37 17.32
C ARG A 184 2.61 10.30 18.39
N GLN A 185 2.27 10.68 19.61
CA GLN A 185 1.97 9.75 20.70
C GLN A 185 0.74 8.89 20.45
N SER A 186 -0.15 9.29 19.52
CA SER A 186 -1.29 8.44 19.13
C SER A 186 -0.81 7.10 18.53
N MET A 187 0.41 7.05 17.99
CA MET A 187 1.01 5.82 17.48
C MET A 187 1.33 4.81 18.59
N ILE A 188 1.47 5.21 19.85
CA ILE A 188 1.60 4.27 20.98
C ILE A 188 0.35 3.39 21.05
N VAL A 189 -0.82 4.03 21.05
CA VAL A 189 -2.11 3.33 21.10
C VAL A 189 -2.33 2.51 19.84
N TRP A 190 -1.99 3.05 18.66
CA TRP A 190 -2.10 2.33 17.40
C TRP A 190 -1.20 1.08 17.39
N ASN A 191 0.05 1.20 17.83
CA ASN A 191 0.99 0.08 17.92
C ASN A 191 0.49 -0.99 18.91
N LEU A 192 -0.06 -0.60 20.06
CA LEU A 192 -0.65 -1.55 21.02
C LEU A 192 -1.79 -2.40 20.42
N LEU A 193 -2.52 -1.86 19.43
CA LEU A 193 -3.63 -2.54 18.77
C LEU A 193 -3.19 -3.37 17.56
N PHE A 194 -2.20 -2.88 16.79
CA PHE A 194 -1.93 -3.40 15.43
C PHE A 194 -0.49 -3.89 15.21
N LEU A 195 0.47 -3.48 16.03
CA LEU A 195 1.83 -3.98 15.93
C LEU A 195 1.97 -5.30 16.70
N LYS A 196 2.27 -6.38 15.98
CA LYS A 196 2.62 -7.66 16.57
C LYS A 196 4.14 -7.78 16.62
N ASP A 197 4.72 -7.85 17.81
CA ASP A 197 6.14 -8.18 17.94
C ASP A 197 6.33 -9.68 17.68
N ARG A 198 6.67 -10.02 16.44
CA ARG A 198 6.89 -11.39 16.01
C ARG A 198 7.97 -11.45 14.95
N ARG A 199 8.98 -12.28 15.18
CA ARG A 199 9.96 -12.63 14.15
C ARG A 199 9.33 -13.65 13.19
N PHE A 200 9.80 -13.66 11.95
CA PHE A 200 9.38 -14.67 10.98
C PHE A 200 9.78 -16.06 11.51
N ALA A 201 8.84 -17.00 11.45
CA ALA A 201 9.03 -18.38 11.85
C ALA A 201 8.79 -19.28 10.65
N VAL A 202 9.71 -20.22 10.42
CA VAL A 202 9.56 -21.23 9.37
C VAL A 202 8.39 -22.14 9.70
N ASP A 203 7.56 -22.39 8.70
CA ASP A 203 6.57 -23.46 8.74
C ASP A 203 7.25 -24.79 8.33
N PRO A 204 7.41 -25.75 9.26
CA PRO A 204 8.06 -27.03 8.98
C PRO A 204 7.24 -27.93 8.04
N GLN A 205 5.97 -27.60 7.78
CA GLN A 205 5.12 -28.33 6.84
C GLN A 205 5.25 -27.81 5.40
N LYS A 206 6.06 -26.75 5.18
CA LYS A 206 6.25 -26.10 3.89
C LYS A 206 7.68 -26.28 3.40
N SER A 207 7.88 -26.19 2.09
CA SER A 207 9.21 -26.24 1.50
C SER A 207 10.05 -25.02 1.92
N GLU A 208 11.37 -25.14 1.79
CA GLU A 208 12.30 -24.03 2.01
C GLU A 208 11.97 -22.85 1.08
N GLU A 209 11.71 -23.15 -0.19
CA GLU A 209 11.31 -22.17 -1.20
C GLU A 209 10.02 -21.42 -0.81
N TRP A 210 9.01 -22.12 -0.32
CA TRP A 210 7.78 -21.49 0.16
C TRP A 210 8.05 -20.56 1.34
N ASN A 211 8.86 -21.00 2.31
CA ASN A 211 9.23 -20.20 3.47
C ASN A 211 10.05 -18.96 3.06
N ARG A 212 10.95 -19.11 2.10
CA ARG A 212 11.71 -18.00 1.50
C ARG A 212 10.77 -17.00 0.85
N GLY A 213 9.80 -17.47 0.06
CA GLY A 213 8.77 -16.66 -0.57
C GLY A 213 7.89 -15.92 0.43
N ALA A 214 7.47 -16.60 1.50
CA ALA A 214 6.69 -16.01 2.59
C ALA A 214 7.46 -14.90 3.30
N TYR A 215 8.76 -15.10 3.55
CA TYR A 215 9.63 -14.08 4.16
C TYR A 215 9.81 -12.88 3.23
N LEU A 216 10.14 -13.11 1.97
CA LEU A 216 10.30 -12.06 0.96
C LEU A 216 9.01 -11.24 0.80
N THR A 217 7.87 -11.91 0.63
CA THR A 217 6.59 -11.25 0.34
C THR A 217 6.05 -10.47 1.54
N ASN A 218 6.04 -11.08 2.74
CA ASN A 218 5.38 -10.48 3.91
C ASN A 218 6.29 -9.58 4.73
N VAL A 219 7.60 -9.84 4.74
CA VAL A 219 8.52 -9.15 5.63
C VAL A 219 9.37 -8.16 4.86
N LEU A 220 10.11 -8.63 3.84
CA LEU A 220 11.06 -7.77 3.14
C LEU A 220 10.34 -6.84 2.17
N ALA A 221 9.67 -7.35 1.15
CA ALA A 221 8.98 -6.58 0.12
C ALA A 221 7.60 -6.06 0.52
N HIS A 222 7.14 -6.37 1.75
CA HIS A 222 5.93 -5.82 2.38
C HIS A 222 4.72 -5.72 1.46
N CYS A 223 4.48 -6.74 0.62
CA CYS A 223 3.46 -6.68 -0.45
C CYS A 223 2.05 -6.40 0.11
N SER A 224 1.79 -6.79 1.36
CA SER A 224 0.51 -6.56 2.03
C SER A 224 0.26 -5.08 2.32
N ALA A 225 1.30 -4.27 2.50
CA ALA A 225 1.17 -2.83 2.73
C ALA A 225 0.45 -2.12 1.57
N CYS A 226 0.59 -2.65 0.35
CA CYS A 226 -0.08 -2.13 -0.84
C CYS A 226 -1.33 -2.94 -1.19
N HIS A 227 -1.25 -4.26 -1.15
CA HIS A 227 -2.29 -5.15 -1.71
C HIS A 227 -3.35 -5.60 -0.69
N THR A 228 -3.31 -5.15 0.56
CA THR A 228 -4.31 -5.47 1.58
C THR A 228 -5.16 -4.23 1.90
N PRO A 229 -6.50 -4.35 1.94
CA PRO A 229 -7.36 -3.24 2.32
C PRO A 229 -7.08 -2.80 3.77
N ARG A 230 -7.39 -1.54 4.07
CA ARG A 230 -7.21 -0.98 5.42
C ARG A 230 -8.55 -0.81 6.13
N ASN A 231 -8.55 -1.03 7.44
CA ASN A 231 -9.70 -0.79 8.30
C ASN A 231 -9.88 0.72 8.58
N MET A 232 -10.91 1.07 9.36
CA MET A 232 -11.22 2.48 9.69
C MET A 232 -10.08 3.20 10.43
N LEU A 233 -9.17 2.48 11.08
CA LEU A 233 -8.00 3.04 11.78
C LEU A 233 -6.72 2.97 10.92
N MET A 234 -6.85 2.76 9.61
CA MET A 234 -5.76 2.68 8.63
C MET A 234 -4.78 1.51 8.85
N ALA A 235 -5.15 0.50 9.64
CA ALA A 235 -4.38 -0.74 9.76
C ALA A 235 -4.82 -1.77 8.71
N GLU A 236 -3.91 -2.64 8.29
CA GLU A 236 -4.20 -3.72 7.33
C GLU A 236 -5.27 -4.68 7.87
N ASP A 237 -6.26 -4.97 7.04
CA ASP A 237 -7.30 -5.96 7.29
C ASP A 237 -6.81 -7.33 6.79
N LEU A 238 -6.12 -8.06 7.67
CA LEU A 238 -5.47 -9.32 7.33
C LEU A 238 -6.43 -10.45 6.96
N ASP A 239 -7.71 -10.37 7.36
CA ASP A 239 -8.74 -11.32 6.94
C ASP A 239 -9.02 -11.21 5.43
N ARG A 240 -8.67 -10.06 4.85
CA ARG A 240 -8.73 -9.76 3.42
C ARG A 240 -7.33 -9.55 2.82
N GLY A 241 -6.32 -10.18 3.41
CA GLY A 241 -4.92 -10.12 2.99
C GLY A 241 -4.78 -10.29 1.47
N PHE A 242 -4.04 -9.39 0.83
CA PHE A 242 -3.76 -9.42 -0.61
C PHE A 242 -4.98 -9.29 -1.55
N SER A 243 -6.19 -9.01 -1.04
CA SER A 243 -7.41 -8.94 -1.87
C SER A 243 -7.53 -7.67 -2.73
N GLY A 244 -6.50 -6.82 -2.73
CA GLY A 244 -6.47 -5.54 -3.43
C GLY A 244 -6.99 -4.37 -2.57
N ALA A 245 -6.45 -3.17 -2.83
CA ALA A 245 -6.76 -1.97 -2.07
C ALA A 245 -6.57 -0.69 -2.88
N GLN A 246 -7.32 0.35 -2.51
CA GLN A 246 -7.09 1.70 -3.04
C GLN A 246 -5.86 2.32 -2.36
N LEU A 247 -4.93 2.84 -3.16
CA LEU A 247 -3.71 3.52 -2.73
C LEU A 247 -3.64 4.90 -3.41
N GLY A 248 -4.32 5.86 -2.77
CA GLY A 248 -4.49 7.19 -3.35
C GLY A 248 -5.17 7.11 -4.72
N PRO A 249 -4.58 7.68 -5.80
CA PRO A 249 -5.17 7.62 -7.13
C PRO A 249 -5.06 6.24 -7.78
N TRP A 250 -4.16 5.38 -7.30
CA TRP A 250 -3.93 4.05 -7.85
C TRP A 250 -4.72 2.98 -7.10
N TYR A 251 -4.96 1.84 -7.75
CA TYR A 251 -5.53 0.65 -7.15
C TYR A 251 -4.53 -0.50 -7.24
N ALA A 252 -4.07 -0.97 -6.07
CA ALA A 252 -3.28 -2.19 -5.97
C ALA A 252 -4.21 -3.40 -6.19
N PRO A 253 -3.99 -4.21 -7.24
CA PRO A 253 -4.89 -5.31 -7.58
C PRO A 253 -4.87 -6.42 -6.54
N ASN A 254 -5.83 -7.32 -6.63
CA ASN A 254 -5.81 -8.54 -5.86
C ASN A 254 -4.67 -9.45 -6.35
N ILE A 255 -3.80 -9.89 -5.45
CA ILE A 255 -2.66 -10.78 -5.73
C ILE A 255 -2.78 -12.13 -5.03
N THR A 256 -3.98 -12.48 -4.59
CA THR A 256 -4.26 -13.84 -4.10
C THR A 256 -4.23 -14.86 -5.23
N SER A 257 -4.20 -16.14 -4.87
CA SER A 257 -4.30 -17.27 -5.79
C SER A 257 -5.67 -17.41 -6.50
N ASP A 258 -6.62 -16.49 -6.33
CA ASP A 258 -7.91 -16.57 -7.04
C ASP A 258 -7.70 -16.46 -8.56
N PRO A 259 -8.26 -17.37 -9.37
CA PRO A 259 -7.99 -17.42 -10.81
C PRO A 259 -8.73 -16.36 -11.64
N VAL A 260 -9.60 -15.56 -11.03
CA VAL A 260 -10.40 -14.56 -11.75
C VAL A 260 -10.00 -13.15 -11.35
N SER A 261 -10.11 -12.83 -10.07
CA SER A 261 -9.76 -11.52 -9.54
C SER A 261 -8.28 -11.40 -9.17
N GLY A 262 -7.65 -12.52 -8.81
CA GLY A 262 -6.25 -12.58 -8.38
C GLY A 262 -5.29 -12.94 -9.51
N ILE A 263 -4.10 -13.42 -9.10
CA ILE A 263 -3.05 -13.88 -10.02
C ILE A 263 -3.09 -15.40 -10.26
N GLY A 264 -4.14 -16.10 -9.81
CA GLY A 264 -4.24 -17.55 -9.92
C GLY A 264 -4.23 -18.10 -11.35
N ALA A 265 -4.64 -17.28 -12.33
CA ALA A 265 -4.59 -17.62 -13.76
C ALA A 265 -3.27 -17.21 -14.45
N TRP A 266 -2.32 -16.65 -13.70
CA TRP A 266 -0.98 -16.35 -14.19
C TRP A 266 -0.09 -17.57 -13.94
N SER A 267 0.79 -17.86 -14.89
CA SER A 267 1.85 -18.82 -14.69
C SER A 267 2.94 -18.25 -13.76
N ASP A 268 3.71 -19.13 -13.13
CA ASP A 268 4.80 -18.74 -12.24
C ASP A 268 5.84 -17.92 -13.00
N ALA A 269 6.12 -18.29 -14.26
CA ALA A 269 7.00 -17.54 -15.16
C ALA A 269 6.49 -16.11 -15.41
N GLU A 270 5.20 -15.93 -15.64
CA GLU A 270 4.63 -14.59 -15.85
C GLU A 270 4.66 -13.73 -14.59
N ILE A 271 4.50 -14.33 -13.40
CA ILE A 271 4.67 -13.61 -12.14
C ILE A 271 6.13 -13.18 -11.99
N VAL A 272 7.09 -14.06 -12.26
CA VAL A 272 8.53 -13.75 -12.23
C VAL A 272 8.88 -12.65 -13.23
N ASP A 273 8.39 -12.75 -14.47
CA ASP A 273 8.61 -11.75 -15.52
C ASP A 273 8.03 -10.40 -15.10
N TYR A 274 6.82 -10.37 -14.52
CA TYR A 274 6.21 -9.14 -14.03
C TYR A 274 7.04 -8.50 -12.91
N LEU A 275 7.50 -9.29 -11.93
CA LEU A 275 8.29 -8.76 -10.82
C LEU A 275 9.67 -8.29 -11.30
N LYS A 276 10.25 -8.94 -12.31
CA LYS A 276 11.57 -8.60 -12.87
C LYS A 276 11.53 -7.38 -13.79
N THR A 277 10.50 -7.29 -14.63
CA THR A 277 10.43 -6.35 -15.76
C THR A 277 9.34 -5.30 -15.62
N GLY A 278 8.37 -5.54 -14.73
CA GLY A 278 7.14 -4.76 -14.64
C GLY A 278 6.15 -5.04 -15.77
N HIS A 279 6.37 -6.07 -16.60
CA HIS A 279 5.57 -6.31 -17.80
C HIS A 279 5.20 -7.79 -17.97
N VAL A 280 3.94 -8.03 -18.35
CA VAL A 280 3.52 -9.29 -18.97
C VAL A 280 2.61 -9.01 -20.17
N ILE A 281 2.98 -9.55 -21.33
CA ILE A 281 2.23 -9.42 -22.59
C ILE A 281 0.81 -9.95 -22.40
N GLY A 282 -0.19 -9.18 -22.85
CA GLY A 282 -1.59 -9.57 -22.76
C GLY A 282 -2.13 -9.69 -21.32
N LYS A 283 -1.44 -9.10 -20.34
CA LYS A 283 -1.91 -9.02 -18.96
C LYS A 283 -1.79 -7.63 -18.36
N ASN A 284 -0.57 -7.12 -18.15
CA ASN A 284 -0.39 -5.86 -17.44
C ASN A 284 0.97 -5.19 -17.66
N GLN A 285 1.02 -3.90 -17.31
CA GLN A 285 2.22 -3.09 -17.13
C GLN A 285 2.18 -2.43 -15.74
N ALA A 286 3.24 -2.59 -14.95
CA ALA A 286 3.41 -1.86 -13.68
C ALA A 286 3.49 -0.34 -13.92
N ALA A 287 2.71 0.40 -13.14
CA ALA A 287 2.67 1.86 -13.10
C ALA A 287 2.54 2.32 -11.64
N GLY A 288 2.68 3.63 -11.39
CA GLY A 288 2.64 4.20 -10.05
C GLY A 288 3.63 3.51 -9.09
N GLY A 289 3.20 3.28 -7.84
CA GLY A 289 4.05 2.66 -6.82
C GLY A 289 4.57 1.26 -7.17
N MET A 290 3.85 0.48 -7.99
CA MET A 290 4.36 -0.83 -8.42
C MET A 290 5.52 -0.68 -9.42
N ALA A 291 5.49 0.35 -10.26
CA ALA A 291 6.62 0.63 -11.17
C ALA A 291 7.87 1.04 -10.39
N GLU A 292 7.71 1.85 -9.34
CA GLU A 292 8.80 2.23 -8.43
C GLU A 292 9.37 1.00 -7.71
N ALA A 293 8.52 0.10 -7.21
CA ALA A 293 8.94 -1.14 -6.57
C ALA A 293 9.75 -2.06 -7.52
N VAL A 294 9.33 -2.16 -8.79
CA VAL A 294 10.12 -2.89 -9.80
C VAL A 294 11.45 -2.18 -10.06
N GLN A 295 11.40 -0.87 -10.31
CA GLN A 295 12.56 -0.06 -10.67
C GLN A 295 13.64 -0.06 -9.57
N ASN A 296 13.25 0.06 -8.30
CA ASN A 296 14.20 0.29 -7.22
C ASN A 296 14.53 -0.99 -6.42
N SER A 297 13.72 -2.04 -6.55
CA SER A 297 13.85 -3.26 -5.73
C SER A 297 13.79 -4.54 -6.55
N LEU A 298 12.61 -4.92 -7.04
CA LEU A 298 12.31 -6.29 -7.48
C LEU A 298 13.16 -6.71 -8.69
N GLN A 299 13.48 -5.79 -9.59
CA GLN A 299 14.32 -6.09 -10.75
C GLN A 299 15.73 -6.58 -10.38
N PHE A 300 16.19 -6.31 -9.15
CA PHE A 300 17.54 -6.68 -8.70
C PHE A 300 17.56 -7.99 -7.89
N LEU A 301 16.40 -8.58 -7.60
CA LEU A 301 16.32 -9.89 -6.95
C LEU A 301 16.80 -11.02 -7.88
N SER A 302 17.28 -12.09 -7.25
CA SER A 302 17.65 -13.31 -7.98
C SER A 302 16.42 -13.99 -8.58
N ALA A 303 16.62 -14.79 -9.62
CA ALA A 303 15.53 -15.57 -10.21
C ALA A 303 14.87 -16.49 -9.16
N ASP A 304 15.66 -17.12 -8.28
CA ASP A 304 15.17 -18.00 -7.22
C ASP A 304 14.32 -17.26 -6.18
N ASP A 305 14.69 -16.02 -5.82
CA ASP A 305 13.90 -15.20 -4.89
C ASP A 305 12.57 -14.78 -5.53
N LEU A 306 12.58 -14.38 -6.81
CA LEU A 306 11.35 -14.04 -7.54
C LEU A 306 10.44 -15.26 -7.71
N HIS A 307 11.01 -16.43 -7.98
CA HIS A 307 10.26 -17.68 -8.07
C HIS A 307 9.67 -18.07 -6.71
N SER A 308 10.43 -17.92 -5.62
CA SER A 308 9.94 -18.15 -4.26
C SER A 308 8.74 -17.25 -3.94
N ILE A 309 8.77 -15.97 -4.32
CA ILE A 309 7.64 -15.04 -4.19
C ILE A 309 6.42 -15.57 -4.97
N ALA A 310 6.61 -16.01 -6.22
CA ALA A 310 5.53 -16.57 -7.03
C ALA A 310 4.91 -17.82 -6.38
N VAL A 311 5.74 -18.76 -5.91
CA VAL A 311 5.31 -19.97 -5.18
C VAL A 311 4.47 -19.62 -3.95
N TYR A 312 4.92 -18.64 -3.16
CA TYR A 312 4.18 -18.19 -1.99
C TYR A 312 2.84 -17.54 -2.35
N LEU A 313 2.83 -16.58 -3.28
CA LEU A 313 1.59 -15.88 -3.67
C LEU A 313 0.55 -16.82 -4.25
N LYS A 314 0.97 -17.81 -5.05
CA LYS A 314 0.06 -18.83 -5.60
C LYS A 314 -0.50 -19.79 -4.56
N SER A 315 0.07 -19.82 -3.37
CA SER A 315 -0.41 -20.66 -2.26
C SER A 315 -1.36 -19.95 -1.30
N THR A 316 -1.54 -18.63 -1.44
CA THR A 316 -2.40 -17.88 -0.52
C THR A 316 -3.85 -18.31 -0.64
N ALA A 317 -4.67 -18.04 0.38
CA ALA A 317 -6.11 -18.26 0.26
C ALA A 317 -6.69 -17.41 -0.89
N PRO A 318 -7.48 -17.99 -1.81
CA PRO A 318 -8.10 -17.23 -2.88
C PRO A 318 -9.22 -16.35 -2.32
N ILE A 319 -9.23 -15.08 -2.70
CA ILE A 319 -10.32 -14.14 -2.36
C ILE A 319 -10.88 -13.59 -3.66
N ARG A 320 -12.14 -13.89 -3.97
CA ARG A 320 -12.82 -13.38 -5.16
C ARG A 320 -13.34 -11.96 -4.94
N THR A 321 -13.11 -11.06 -5.88
CA THR A 321 -13.76 -9.74 -5.89
C THR A 321 -15.23 -9.91 -6.30
N SER A 322 -16.14 -9.41 -5.47
CA SER A 322 -17.58 -9.46 -5.77
C SER A 322 -17.90 -8.76 -7.09
N GLY A 323 -18.69 -9.41 -7.95
CA GLY A 323 -19.07 -8.91 -9.27
C GLY A 323 -18.09 -9.27 -10.40
N GLU A 324 -16.93 -9.85 -10.10
CA GLU A 324 -15.97 -10.28 -11.11
C GLU A 324 -16.17 -11.75 -11.48
N SER A 325 -16.57 -11.99 -12.72
CA SER A 325 -16.91 -13.34 -13.23
C SER A 325 -15.88 -13.91 -14.21
N ARG A 326 -14.98 -13.07 -14.73
CA ARG A 326 -13.90 -13.45 -15.66
C ARG A 326 -12.65 -12.62 -15.36
N PRO A 327 -11.44 -13.12 -15.67
CA PRO A 327 -10.22 -12.35 -15.46
C PRO A 327 -10.24 -11.02 -16.21
N ALA A 328 -9.74 -9.97 -15.58
CA ALA A 328 -9.68 -8.63 -16.18
C ALA A 328 -8.89 -8.60 -17.51
N PHE A 329 -7.81 -9.39 -17.62
CA PHE A 329 -7.05 -9.53 -18.88
C PHE A 329 -7.79 -10.35 -19.96
N GLY A 330 -8.93 -10.96 -19.63
CA GLY A 330 -9.74 -11.72 -20.59
C GLY A 330 -10.62 -10.86 -21.50
N ILE A 331 -10.66 -9.52 -21.31
CA ILE A 331 -11.48 -8.63 -22.12
C ILE A 331 -10.80 -8.32 -23.46
N ALA A 332 -11.42 -8.75 -24.56
CA ALA A 332 -10.96 -8.46 -25.92
C ALA A 332 -11.42 -7.07 -26.39
N GLY A 333 -10.61 -6.46 -27.26
CA GLY A 333 -10.94 -5.19 -27.89
C GLY A 333 -12.02 -5.34 -28.97
N ARG A 334 -12.82 -4.27 -29.14
CA ARG A 334 -13.82 -4.13 -30.20
C ARG A 334 -13.28 -3.39 -31.43
N GLY A 335 -11.96 -3.18 -31.49
CA GLY A 335 -11.27 -2.40 -32.51
C GLY A 335 -11.48 -0.89 -32.37
N GLY A 336 -10.68 -0.10 -33.09
CA GLY A 336 -10.82 1.35 -33.18
C GLY A 336 -11.92 1.78 -34.14
N ASP A 337 -12.46 2.99 -33.95
CA ASP A 337 -13.35 3.65 -34.92
C ASP A 337 -12.74 4.95 -35.48
N GLU A 338 -11.42 5.12 -35.38
CA GLU A 338 -10.74 6.35 -35.79
C GLU A 338 -11.00 6.74 -37.25
N ALA A 339 -11.16 5.76 -38.15
CA ALA A 339 -11.53 6.01 -39.55
C ALA A 339 -12.87 6.76 -39.68
N SER A 340 -13.81 6.56 -38.75
CA SER A 340 -15.10 7.25 -38.71
C SER A 340 -14.99 8.71 -38.28
N LEU A 341 -13.87 9.12 -37.66
CA LEU A 341 -13.63 10.49 -37.26
C LEU A 341 -13.19 11.37 -38.45
N ARG A 342 -12.66 10.77 -39.52
CA ARG A 342 -12.17 11.50 -40.69
C ARG A 342 -13.32 12.24 -41.38
N GLY A 343 -13.19 13.56 -41.51
CA GLY A 343 -14.19 14.41 -42.16
C GLY A 343 -15.38 14.82 -41.28
N THR A 344 -15.41 14.43 -40.00
CA THR A 344 -16.50 14.79 -39.07
C THR A 344 -16.32 16.14 -38.38
N SER A 345 -15.11 16.71 -38.43
CA SER A 345 -14.80 18.01 -37.84
C SER A 345 -14.99 19.12 -38.89
N SER A 346 -15.90 20.05 -38.62
CA SER A 346 -15.95 21.35 -39.33
C SER A 346 -14.55 21.97 -39.29
N GLN A 347 -14.00 22.35 -40.44
CA GLN A 347 -12.66 22.94 -40.56
C GLN A 347 -12.47 24.24 -39.74
N ASN A 348 -13.55 24.78 -39.15
CA ASN A 348 -13.58 26.05 -38.44
C ASN A 348 -14.01 25.94 -36.96
N ASN A 349 -14.07 24.75 -36.37
CA ASN A 349 -14.44 24.64 -34.95
C ASN A 349 -13.23 24.94 -34.06
N VAL A 350 -13.23 26.13 -33.45
CA VAL A 350 -12.19 26.61 -32.50
C VAL A 350 -12.34 25.96 -31.12
N GLU A 351 -13.42 25.19 -30.88
CA GLU A 351 -13.60 24.46 -29.63
C GLU A 351 -12.71 23.20 -29.58
N ALA A 352 -12.03 23.00 -28.45
CA ALA A 352 -11.24 21.79 -28.19
C ALA A 352 -12.10 20.52 -28.39
N PRO A 353 -11.54 19.42 -28.94
CA PRO A 353 -12.28 18.18 -29.13
C PRO A 353 -12.90 17.72 -27.81
N ARG A 354 -14.22 17.53 -27.78
CA ARG A 354 -14.95 17.06 -26.59
C ARG A 354 -15.26 15.57 -26.61
N SER A 355 -15.24 14.93 -27.78
CA SER A 355 -15.52 13.49 -27.86
C SER A 355 -14.29 12.67 -27.46
N GLY A 356 -14.51 11.59 -26.71
CA GLY A 356 -13.44 10.69 -26.27
C GLY A 356 -12.65 10.09 -27.43
N ALA A 357 -13.32 9.80 -28.55
CA ALA A 357 -12.68 9.27 -29.76
C ALA A 357 -11.72 10.28 -30.42
N ALA A 358 -12.13 11.55 -30.55
CA ALA A 358 -11.27 12.60 -31.12
C ALA A 358 -10.08 12.91 -30.19
N LEU A 359 -10.32 12.93 -28.88
CA LEU A 359 -9.25 13.07 -27.88
C LEU A 359 -8.27 11.89 -27.94
N PHE A 360 -8.77 10.65 -28.00
CA PHE A 360 -7.91 9.46 -28.13
C PHE A 360 -7.06 9.49 -29.41
N SER A 361 -7.66 9.86 -30.54
CA SER A 361 -6.94 10.03 -31.81
C SER A 361 -5.85 11.10 -31.70
N GLY A 362 -6.14 12.23 -31.06
CA GLY A 362 -5.20 13.35 -30.91
C GLY A 362 -4.07 13.12 -29.90
N TYR A 363 -4.31 12.36 -28.81
CA TYR A 363 -3.37 12.24 -27.69
C TYR A 363 -2.80 10.83 -27.47
N CYS A 364 -3.47 9.78 -27.91
CA CYS A 364 -3.18 8.41 -27.50
C CYS A 364 -2.81 7.48 -28.67
N ALA A 365 -3.46 7.66 -29.82
CA ALA A 365 -3.39 6.73 -30.95
C ALA A 365 -1.99 6.63 -31.59
N SER A 366 -1.13 7.64 -31.44
CA SER A 366 0.25 7.59 -31.95
C SER A 366 1.10 6.51 -31.27
N CYS A 367 0.82 6.20 -30.00
CA CYS A 367 1.56 5.22 -29.22
C CYS A 367 0.77 3.93 -29.01
N HIS A 368 -0.51 4.05 -28.64
CA HIS A 368 -1.39 2.89 -28.40
C HIS A 368 -2.03 2.31 -29.66
N ARG A 369 -1.75 2.94 -30.82
CA ARG A 369 -2.38 2.68 -32.12
C ARG A 369 -3.89 3.00 -32.14
N PRO A 370 -4.45 3.29 -33.32
CA PRO A 370 -5.89 3.52 -33.46
C PRO A 370 -6.77 2.36 -33.01
N ASP A 371 -6.27 1.13 -33.16
CA ASP A 371 -6.93 -0.11 -32.77
C ASP A 371 -6.70 -0.50 -31.30
N GLY A 372 -5.91 0.27 -30.56
CA GLY A 372 -5.59 0.02 -29.15
C GLY A 372 -4.63 -1.15 -28.92
N ALA A 373 -3.99 -1.69 -29.96
CA ALA A 373 -3.12 -2.87 -29.84
C ALA A 373 -1.75 -2.58 -29.19
N GLY A 374 -1.37 -1.31 -29.08
CA GLY A 374 -0.05 -0.93 -28.60
C GLY A 374 1.07 -1.26 -29.58
N SER A 375 2.31 -1.04 -29.17
CA SER A 375 3.48 -1.34 -30.01
C SER A 375 3.71 -2.85 -30.13
N THR A 376 4.42 -3.28 -31.17
CA THR A 376 4.70 -4.71 -31.41
C THR A 376 5.54 -5.34 -30.30
N ASP A 377 6.44 -4.56 -29.70
CA ASP A 377 7.26 -4.93 -28.54
C ASP A 377 6.53 -4.73 -27.20
N GLN A 378 5.29 -4.21 -27.22
CA GLN A 378 4.48 -3.87 -26.05
C GLN A 378 5.12 -2.87 -25.08
N SER A 379 6.17 -2.16 -25.49
CA SER A 379 6.69 -0.97 -24.79
C SER A 379 5.58 0.05 -24.53
N TYR A 380 4.68 0.21 -25.51
CA TYR A 380 3.35 0.76 -25.31
C TYR A 380 2.35 -0.39 -25.24
N PRO A 381 1.69 -0.63 -24.10
CA PRO A 381 0.87 -1.81 -23.95
C PRO A 381 -0.40 -1.75 -24.80
N SER A 382 -0.88 -2.94 -25.14
CA SER A 382 -2.25 -3.15 -25.57
C SER A 382 -3.23 -2.61 -24.51
N LEU A 383 -4.26 -1.91 -24.98
CA LEU A 383 -5.36 -1.38 -24.15
C LEU A 383 -6.49 -2.41 -23.95
N PHE A 384 -6.44 -3.52 -24.68
CA PHE A 384 -7.27 -4.71 -24.45
C PHE A 384 -6.38 -5.86 -24.00
N HIS A 385 -6.98 -6.92 -23.46
CA HIS A 385 -6.22 -7.94 -22.72
C HIS A 385 -5.30 -7.32 -21.67
N ASN A 386 -5.84 -6.34 -20.94
CA ASN A 386 -5.07 -5.57 -19.97
C ASN A 386 -5.90 -5.39 -18.71
N THR A 387 -5.33 -5.74 -17.56
CA THR A 387 -6.03 -5.67 -16.27
C THR A 387 -6.38 -4.23 -15.88
N ALA A 388 -5.62 -3.22 -16.34
CA ALA A 388 -5.88 -1.81 -16.04
C ALA A 388 -7.15 -1.27 -16.71
N THR A 389 -7.54 -1.82 -17.87
CA THR A 389 -8.75 -1.43 -18.62
C THR A 389 -9.88 -2.45 -18.47
N GLY A 390 -9.56 -3.70 -18.16
CA GLY A 390 -10.53 -4.79 -18.08
C GLY A 390 -11.12 -5.05 -16.69
N GLY A 391 -10.56 -4.47 -15.63
CA GLY A 391 -11.02 -4.64 -14.26
C GLY A 391 -12.37 -3.98 -13.94
N LEU A 392 -12.81 -4.09 -12.69
CA LEU A 392 -14.02 -3.43 -12.17
C LEU A 392 -13.77 -2.03 -11.57
N ASN A 393 -12.50 -1.62 -11.45
CA ASN A 393 -12.11 -0.33 -10.88
C ASN A 393 -11.37 0.50 -11.95
N PRO A 394 -11.91 1.66 -12.37
CA PRO A 394 -11.27 2.50 -13.40
C PRO A 394 -10.07 3.31 -12.88
N SER A 395 -9.74 3.24 -11.59
CA SER A 395 -8.69 4.07 -10.96
C SER A 395 -7.34 3.95 -11.67
N ASN A 396 -6.92 2.73 -12.05
CA ASN A 396 -5.63 2.54 -12.71
C ASN A 396 -5.59 3.15 -14.12
N LEU A 397 -6.70 3.10 -14.86
CA LEU A 397 -6.83 3.79 -16.16
C LEU A 397 -6.75 5.31 -15.98
N ILE A 398 -7.53 5.85 -15.04
CA ILE A 398 -7.53 7.29 -14.75
C ILE A 398 -6.14 7.75 -14.31
N ALA A 399 -5.52 7.03 -13.37
CA ALA A 399 -4.21 7.36 -12.82
C ALA A 399 -3.10 7.26 -13.86
N ALA A 400 -3.13 6.26 -14.74
CA ALA A 400 -2.16 6.15 -15.83
C ALA A 400 -2.25 7.32 -16.82
N ILE A 401 -3.46 7.81 -17.13
CA ILE A 401 -3.62 9.01 -17.96
C ILE A 401 -3.17 10.26 -17.19
N LEU A 402 -3.57 10.39 -15.93
CA LEU A 402 -3.37 11.61 -15.16
C LEU A 402 -1.91 11.80 -14.72
N HIS A 403 -1.27 10.73 -14.26
CA HIS A 403 0.09 10.76 -13.70
C HIS A 403 1.13 10.18 -14.66
N GLY A 404 0.71 9.60 -15.79
CA GLY A 404 1.62 8.95 -16.72
C GLY A 404 2.19 7.65 -16.18
N VAL A 405 3.16 7.12 -16.91
CA VAL A 405 3.98 5.97 -16.52
C VAL A 405 5.42 6.31 -16.86
N ASP A 406 6.28 6.43 -15.86
CA ASP A 406 7.71 6.64 -16.07
C ASP A 406 8.46 5.61 -15.23
N ARG A 407 9.21 4.74 -15.89
CA ARG A 407 10.02 3.74 -15.20
C ARG A 407 11.22 3.30 -16.02
N LYS A 408 12.31 3.00 -15.31
CA LYS A 408 13.53 2.42 -15.87
C LYS A 408 13.75 1.01 -15.35
N VAL A 409 13.83 0.05 -16.26
CA VAL A 409 14.08 -1.35 -15.94
C VAL A 409 15.19 -1.89 -16.82
N GLY A 410 16.29 -2.31 -16.20
CA GLY A 410 17.56 -2.53 -16.89
C GLY A 410 17.97 -1.29 -17.68
N ASP A 411 18.25 -1.48 -18.97
CA ASP A 411 18.59 -0.41 -19.91
C ASP A 411 17.39 0.17 -20.66
N GLN A 412 16.16 -0.28 -20.36
CA GLN A 412 14.94 0.17 -21.01
C GLN A 412 14.25 1.27 -20.19
N HIS A 413 13.84 2.33 -20.87
CA HIS A 413 13.03 3.41 -20.29
C HIS A 413 11.65 3.37 -20.92
N VAL A 414 10.62 3.15 -20.09
CA VAL A 414 9.22 3.17 -20.52
C VAL A 414 8.61 4.48 -20.06
N LEU A 415 8.11 5.26 -21.02
CA LEU A 415 7.52 6.57 -20.77
C LEU A 415 6.15 6.71 -21.47
N MET A 416 5.12 6.93 -20.66
CA MET A 416 3.85 7.50 -21.06
C MET A 416 3.73 8.87 -20.39
N PRO A 417 3.55 9.96 -21.16
CA PRO A 417 3.43 11.30 -20.58
C PRO A 417 2.22 11.37 -19.64
N ASN A 418 2.35 12.16 -18.58
CA ASN A 418 1.22 12.52 -17.74
C ASN A 418 0.38 13.60 -18.43
N PHE A 419 -0.93 13.63 -18.19
CA PHE A 419 -1.85 14.67 -18.70
C PHE A 419 -2.46 15.51 -17.57
N GLY A 420 -1.82 15.49 -16.41
CA GLY A 420 -2.17 16.27 -15.23
C GLY A 420 -1.63 17.70 -15.27
N ASP A 421 -1.67 18.38 -14.12
CA ASP A 421 -1.28 19.80 -14.00
C ASP A 421 0.22 20.02 -14.29
N ASP A 422 1.06 19.03 -13.94
CA ASP A 422 2.52 19.04 -14.15
C ASP A 422 2.93 18.38 -15.48
N SER A 423 2.02 18.35 -16.46
CA SER A 423 2.31 17.77 -17.77
C SER A 423 3.29 18.61 -18.56
N PHE A 424 4.28 17.95 -19.17
CA PHE A 424 5.14 18.56 -20.18
C PHE A 424 4.51 18.52 -21.59
N VAL A 425 3.37 17.84 -21.75
CA VAL A 425 2.47 17.93 -22.91
C VAL A 425 1.24 18.77 -22.52
N GLN A 426 0.26 18.88 -23.40
CA GLN A 426 -0.97 19.63 -23.11
C GLN A 426 -1.72 19.00 -21.92
N PRO A 427 -1.89 19.71 -20.79
CA PRO A 427 -2.74 19.24 -19.70
C PRO A 427 -4.18 19.07 -20.16
N LEU A 428 -4.85 18.03 -19.66
CA LEU A 428 -6.25 17.74 -19.97
C LEU A 428 -7.14 18.01 -18.76
N THR A 429 -8.33 18.53 -19.02
CA THR A 429 -9.35 18.74 -17.99
C THR A 429 -9.91 17.42 -17.50
N ASP A 430 -10.58 17.46 -16.34
CA ASP A 430 -11.23 16.28 -15.77
C ASP A 430 -12.30 15.70 -16.71
N GLU A 431 -13.02 16.56 -17.44
CA GLU A 431 -14.01 16.14 -18.46
C GLU A 431 -13.33 15.45 -19.65
N GLN A 432 -12.18 15.96 -20.11
CA GLN A 432 -11.44 15.38 -21.23
C GLN A 432 -10.87 14.00 -20.86
N ILE A 433 -10.28 13.87 -19.68
CA ILE A 433 -9.76 12.58 -19.19
C ILE A 433 -10.91 11.59 -18.98
N ALA A 434 -12.06 12.02 -18.44
CA ALA A 434 -13.23 11.18 -18.31
C ALA A 434 -13.76 10.72 -19.69
N ALA A 435 -13.79 11.62 -20.69
CA ALA A 435 -14.20 11.29 -22.04
C ALA A 435 -13.26 10.27 -22.70
N ILE A 436 -11.94 10.45 -22.59
CA ILE A 436 -10.93 9.48 -23.09
C ILE A 436 -11.11 8.13 -22.38
N SER A 437 -11.22 8.14 -21.05
CA SER A 437 -11.35 6.92 -20.24
C SER A 437 -12.60 6.13 -20.65
N ASN A 438 -13.74 6.80 -20.83
CA ASN A 438 -14.97 6.17 -21.29
C ASN A 438 -14.83 5.58 -22.70
N TYR A 439 -14.17 6.29 -23.61
CA TYR A 439 -13.90 5.75 -24.95
C TYR A 439 -13.02 4.49 -24.88
N VAL A 440 -11.92 4.53 -24.11
CA VAL A 440 -11.03 3.37 -23.91
C VAL A 440 -11.79 2.18 -23.30
N LEU A 441 -12.62 2.41 -22.28
CA LEU A 441 -13.43 1.36 -21.67
C LEU A 441 -14.46 0.78 -22.63
N GLN A 442 -15.09 1.61 -23.46
CA GLN A 442 -16.09 1.14 -24.44
C GLN A 442 -15.48 0.35 -25.59
N ARG A 443 -14.31 0.77 -26.10
CA ARG A 443 -13.67 0.16 -27.27
C ARG A 443 -12.71 -0.97 -26.92
N PHE A 444 -11.95 -0.84 -25.85
CA PHE A 444 -10.81 -1.72 -25.55
C PHE A 444 -10.92 -2.43 -24.19
N GLY A 445 -11.71 -1.91 -23.26
CA GLY A 445 -11.81 -2.40 -21.89
C GLY A 445 -13.20 -2.83 -21.44
N ASN A 446 -13.44 -2.66 -20.14
CA ASN A 446 -14.71 -3.01 -19.52
C ASN A 446 -15.80 -1.94 -19.80
N SER A 447 -16.61 -2.20 -20.82
CA SER A 447 -17.69 -1.30 -21.24
C SER A 447 -18.83 -1.12 -20.23
N ASN A 448 -18.84 -1.86 -19.11
CA ASN A 448 -19.84 -1.68 -18.05
C ASN A 448 -19.45 -0.56 -17.07
N LEU A 449 -18.21 -0.08 -17.13
CA LEU A 449 -17.76 1.03 -16.31
C LEU A 449 -18.05 2.38 -16.98
N THR A 450 -18.23 3.40 -16.17
CA THR A 450 -18.34 4.79 -16.61
C THR A 450 -17.51 5.64 -15.67
N VAL A 451 -16.70 6.52 -16.25
CA VAL A 451 -15.86 7.48 -15.55
C VAL A 451 -16.52 8.85 -15.65
N SER A 452 -16.72 9.50 -14.50
CA SER A 452 -17.17 10.89 -14.43
C SER A 452 -15.99 11.85 -14.27
N ALA A 453 -16.20 13.14 -14.59
CA ALA A 453 -15.20 14.17 -14.30
C ALA A 453 -14.87 14.25 -12.80
N ASN A 454 -15.85 13.96 -11.92
CA ASN A 454 -15.60 13.90 -10.49
C ASN A 454 -14.64 12.77 -10.09
N ASP A 455 -14.69 11.61 -10.75
CA ASP A 455 -13.75 10.52 -10.46
C ASP A 455 -12.31 10.94 -10.79
N VAL A 456 -12.13 11.67 -11.89
CA VAL A 456 -10.83 12.25 -12.26
C VAL A 456 -10.41 13.33 -11.26
N ALA A 457 -11.32 14.23 -10.87
CA ALA A 457 -11.03 15.26 -9.87
C ALA A 457 -10.60 14.66 -8.52
N VAL A 458 -11.20 13.53 -8.12
CA VAL A 458 -10.80 12.78 -6.93
C VAL A 458 -9.40 12.18 -7.10
N ALA A 459 -9.11 11.54 -8.24
CA ALA A 459 -7.78 11.02 -8.53
C ALA A 459 -6.71 12.14 -8.52
N ARG A 460 -7.02 13.30 -9.13
CA ARG A 460 -6.15 14.48 -9.16
C ARG A 460 -5.80 15.01 -7.77
N LYS A 461 -6.72 14.89 -6.81
CA LYS A 461 -6.51 15.27 -5.41
C LYS A 461 -5.83 14.17 -4.58
N GLY A 462 -5.32 13.11 -5.20
CA GLY A 462 -4.64 12.00 -4.53
C GLY A 462 -5.57 10.85 -4.11
N GLY A 463 -6.77 10.76 -4.69
CA GLY A 463 -7.69 9.63 -4.50
C GLY A 463 -8.75 9.81 -3.42
N GLN A 464 -9.49 8.74 -3.14
CA GLN A 464 -10.56 8.77 -2.14
C GLN A 464 -9.98 8.96 -0.73
N LEU A 465 -10.59 9.87 0.02
CA LEU A 465 -10.25 10.15 1.40
C LEU A 465 -10.67 8.97 2.32
N PRO A 466 -9.76 8.37 3.09
CA PRO A 466 -10.10 7.43 4.15
C PRO A 466 -11.05 8.04 5.17
N PHE A 467 -11.79 7.20 5.88
CA PHE A 467 -12.73 7.64 6.92
C PHE A 467 -12.09 8.61 7.92
N LEU A 468 -10.87 8.32 8.41
CA LEU A 468 -10.16 9.20 9.33
C LEU A 468 -9.86 10.59 8.73
N ALA A 469 -9.50 10.65 7.45
CA ALA A 469 -9.28 11.91 6.74
C ALA A 469 -10.56 12.74 6.69
N TRP A 470 -11.64 12.06 6.33
CA TRP A 470 -12.93 12.68 6.12
C TRP A 470 -13.52 13.23 7.42
N VAL A 471 -13.33 12.53 8.54
CA VAL A 471 -13.79 12.99 9.86
C VAL A 471 -12.86 14.04 10.48
N GLN A 472 -11.58 14.09 10.10
CA GLN A 472 -10.56 14.96 10.73
C GLN A 472 -11.00 16.42 10.93
N PRO A 473 -11.61 17.11 9.94
CA PRO A 473 -12.03 18.51 10.10
C PRO A 473 -13.07 18.71 11.21
N PHE A 474 -13.84 17.67 11.56
CA PHE A 474 -14.91 17.72 12.56
C PHE A 474 -14.45 17.35 13.97
N LEU A 475 -13.29 16.70 14.11
CA LEU A 475 -12.79 16.21 15.41
C LEU A 475 -12.53 17.32 16.44
N PRO A 476 -11.93 18.48 16.10
CA PRO A 476 -11.76 19.58 17.07
C PRO A 476 -13.10 20.07 17.62
N VAL A 477 -14.11 20.21 16.76
CA VAL A 477 -15.45 20.70 17.15
C VAL A 477 -16.13 19.68 18.06
N ALA A 478 -16.05 18.39 17.73
CA ALA A 478 -16.57 17.33 18.57
C ALA A 478 -15.88 17.30 19.95
N GLY A 479 -14.56 17.47 19.99
CA GLY A 479 -13.79 17.56 21.24
C GLY A 479 -14.22 18.73 22.13
N ILE A 480 -14.39 19.92 21.54
CA ILE A 480 -14.90 21.10 22.25
C ILE A 480 -16.32 20.86 22.77
N ALA A 481 -17.19 20.25 21.97
CA ALA A 481 -18.56 19.93 22.38
C ALA A 481 -18.60 18.95 23.57
N VAL A 482 -17.77 17.90 23.53
CA VAL A 482 -17.64 16.95 24.65
C VAL A 482 -17.13 17.64 25.91
N LEU A 483 -16.08 18.47 25.80
CA LEU A 483 -15.56 19.23 26.94
C LEU A 483 -16.60 20.21 27.50
N ALA A 484 -17.38 20.86 26.64
CA ALA A 484 -18.48 21.73 27.06
C ALA A 484 -19.60 20.97 27.79
N ILE A 485 -19.96 19.77 27.30
CA ILE A 485 -20.93 18.89 27.96
C ILE A 485 -20.41 18.43 29.33
N LEU A 486 -19.15 18.01 29.41
CA LEU A 486 -18.53 17.60 30.67
C LEU A 486 -18.43 18.76 31.66
N ALA A 487 -18.04 19.95 31.20
CA ALA A 487 -18.01 21.16 32.01
C ALA A 487 -19.41 21.56 32.49
N PHE A 488 -20.42 21.49 31.62
CA PHE A 488 -21.81 21.73 31.98
C PHE A 488 -22.31 20.72 33.01
N GLY A 489 -22.05 19.43 32.80
CA GLY A 489 -22.40 18.35 33.74
C GLY A 489 -21.73 18.56 35.11
N PHE A 490 -20.45 18.93 35.12
CA PHE A 490 -19.71 19.24 36.35
C PHE A 490 -20.29 20.47 37.07
N LEU A 491 -20.56 21.56 36.35
CA LEU A 491 -21.15 22.78 36.91
C LEU A 491 -22.57 22.53 37.43
N TRP A 492 -23.37 21.74 36.71
CA TRP A 492 -24.71 21.35 37.11
C TRP A 492 -24.69 20.45 38.36
N GLY A 493 -23.78 19.47 38.41
CA GLY A 493 -23.55 18.62 39.59
C GLY A 493 -23.14 19.45 40.82
N LYS A 494 -22.23 20.41 40.66
CA LYS A 494 -21.81 21.33 41.73
C LYS A 494 -22.96 22.20 42.22
N ARG A 495 -23.80 22.71 41.29
CA ARG A 495 -25.01 23.49 41.65
C ARG A 495 -26.04 22.63 42.40
N ARG A 496 -26.25 21.38 41.98
CA ARG A 496 -27.19 20.44 42.64
C ARG A 496 -26.70 20.06 44.04
N SER A 497 -25.42 19.74 44.19
CA SER A 497 -24.81 19.43 45.50
C SER A 497 -24.95 20.59 46.49
N ARG A 498 -24.70 21.83 46.05
CA ARG A 498 -24.91 23.05 46.88
C ARG A 498 -26.37 23.25 47.30
N ARG A 499 -27.33 22.93 46.44
CA ARG A 499 -28.77 23.02 46.78
C ARG A 499 -29.19 21.96 47.81
N LEU A 500 -28.65 20.75 47.71
CA LEU A 500 -28.95 19.67 48.65
C LEU A 500 -28.36 19.91 50.04
N THR A 501 -27.12 20.45 50.12
CA THR A 501 -26.52 20.86 51.40
C THR A 501 -27.25 22.03 52.05
N ALA A 502 -27.78 22.97 51.26
CA ALA A 502 -28.60 24.07 51.78
C ALA A 502 -30.01 23.63 52.23
N GLN A 503 -30.50 22.48 51.78
CA GLN A 503 -31.79 21.91 52.20
C GLN A 503 -31.67 20.99 53.42
N SER A 504 -30.51 20.38 53.69
CA SER A 504 -30.30 19.59 54.92
C SER A 504 -29.88 20.43 56.13
N SER A 505 -29.61 21.73 55.94
CA SER A 505 -29.28 22.70 56.99
C SER A 505 -30.47 23.57 57.39
N ARG A 506 -31.68 23.25 56.92
CA ARG A 506 -32.97 23.73 57.42
C ARG A 506 -33.71 22.55 57.99
#